data_AF-A0A505II78-F1
#
_entry.id   AF-A0A505II78-F1
#
_cell.length_a   1.000
_cell.length_b   1.000
_cell.length_c   1.000
_cell.angle_alpha   90.00
_cell.angle_beta   90.00
_cell.angle_gamma   90.00
#
_symmetry.space_group_name_H-M   'P 1'
#
loop_
_entity.id
_entity.type
_entity.pdbx_description
1 polymer ?
#
loop_
_entity_poly.entity_id
_entity_poly.type
_entity_poly.pdbx_seq_one_letter_code
_entity_poly.pdbx_strand_id
1 'polypeptide(L)'
;MLCEICPEHLLRSPVTGRSGFFWKYLEFFWDPRRVKAWKRPIFADPESPEVADTMRNYITLSPVLRKYWEWGYLVLRPNPKNIVNKYELKVQFVWLPQQNHFWKELVSVDLLPPLAERKAVAELVGFQSEQFKDLKPGDWITLTTPDPERLPLPSWELLELRFALTLLVRLAGNLESAKECDKV
;
A
#
# COMPACT_ATOMS: atom_id res chain seq x y z
N MET A 1 -1.67 -8.75 13.93
CA MET A 1 -0.22 -8.51 13.82
C MET A 1 0.01 -7.11 13.28
N LEU A 2 0.96 -6.37 13.87
CA LEU A 2 1.31 -5.01 13.46
C LEU A 2 2.13 -5.05 12.17
N CYS A 3 1.78 -4.21 11.19
CA CYS A 3 2.43 -4.14 9.88
C CYS A 3 2.76 -2.69 9.54
N GLU A 4 3.94 -2.44 8.97
CA GLU A 4 4.32 -1.12 8.47
C GLU A 4 3.58 -0.80 7.16
N ILE A 5 3.17 0.47 7.02
CA ILE A 5 2.60 0.98 5.78
C ILE A 5 3.71 1.38 4.82
N CYS A 6 4.63 2.22 5.29
CA CYS A 6 5.88 2.53 4.61
C CYS A 6 7.02 1.78 5.30
N PRO A 7 7.59 0.73 4.66
CA PRO A 7 8.57 -0.12 5.29
C PRO A 7 9.93 0.58 5.47
N GLU A 8 10.62 0.25 6.57
CA GLU A 8 11.86 0.91 7.00
C GLU A 8 12.96 0.98 5.91
N HIS A 9 13.06 -0.02 5.03
CA HIS A 9 14.06 -0.03 3.95
C HIS A 9 13.81 1.03 2.86
N LEU A 10 12.59 1.55 2.72
CA LEU A 10 12.32 2.72 1.87
C LEU A 10 12.72 4.03 2.59
N LEU A 11 12.85 3.97 3.91
CA LEU A 11 13.21 5.10 4.78
C LEU A 11 14.72 5.19 5.02
N ARG A 12 15.44 4.08 4.83
CA ARG A 12 16.89 3.95 5.05
C ARG A 12 17.54 3.21 3.88
N SER A 13 18.46 3.85 3.16
CA SER A 13 19.32 3.15 2.20
C SER A 13 20.44 2.42 2.94
N PRO A 14 20.58 1.08 2.84
CA PRO A 14 21.62 0.33 3.55
C PRO A 14 23.04 0.62 3.03
N VAL A 15 23.19 1.22 1.84
CA VAL A 15 24.49 1.45 1.20
C VAL A 15 25.02 2.87 1.44
N THR A 16 24.15 3.85 1.70
CA THR A 16 24.55 5.28 1.72
C THR A 16 24.04 6.07 2.91
N GLY A 17 23.12 5.53 3.71
CA GLY A 17 22.38 6.30 4.73
C GLY A 17 21.50 7.42 4.15
N ARG A 18 21.42 7.57 2.82
CA ARG A 18 20.64 8.63 2.16
C ARG A 18 19.33 8.07 1.61
N SER A 19 18.23 8.36 2.31
CA SER A 19 16.86 8.26 1.79
C SER A 19 16.52 9.38 0.79
N GLY A 20 17.39 10.38 0.63
CA GLY A 20 17.11 11.59 -0.15
C GLY A 20 16.82 11.36 -1.64
N PHE A 21 17.43 10.34 -2.27
CA PHE A 21 17.20 10.11 -3.70
C PHE A 21 15.81 9.53 -3.98
N PHE A 22 15.32 8.60 -3.16
CA PHE A 22 13.98 8.02 -3.30
C PHE A 22 12.92 9.13 -3.33
N TRP A 23 12.96 10.02 -2.34
CA TRP A 23 12.01 11.11 -2.25
C TRP A 23 12.15 12.14 -3.38
N LYS A 24 13.38 12.46 -3.79
CA LYS A 24 13.61 13.31 -4.98
C LYS A 24 13.04 12.69 -6.25
N TYR A 25 13.10 11.36 -6.39
CA TYR A 25 12.49 10.68 -7.54
C TYR A 25 10.96 10.83 -7.55
N LEU A 26 10.31 10.73 -6.38
CA LEU A 26 8.87 10.95 -6.28
C LEU A 26 8.46 12.37 -6.69
N GLU A 27 9.29 13.39 -6.41
CA GLU A 27 9.03 14.78 -6.79
C GLU A 27 9.04 15.02 -8.31
N PHE A 28 9.58 14.10 -9.12
CA PHE A 28 9.45 14.15 -10.59
C PHE A 28 8.09 13.67 -11.09
N PHE A 29 7.41 12.80 -10.33
CA PHE A 29 6.14 12.18 -10.74
C PHE A 29 4.92 12.81 -10.04
N TRP A 30 5.11 13.36 -8.84
CA TRP A 30 4.05 13.98 -8.05
C TRP A 30 4.42 15.38 -7.59
N ASP A 31 3.39 16.20 -7.36
CA ASP A 31 3.56 17.54 -6.81
C ASP A 31 4.40 17.52 -5.51
N PRO A 32 5.42 18.39 -5.36
CA PRO A 32 6.29 18.39 -4.20
C PRO A 32 5.55 18.55 -2.86
N ARG A 33 4.40 19.23 -2.83
CA ARG A 33 3.58 19.36 -1.62
C ARG A 33 3.00 18.01 -1.21
N ARG A 34 2.61 17.18 -2.18
CA ARG A 34 2.14 15.81 -1.94
C ARG A 34 3.25 14.91 -1.40
N VAL A 35 4.44 14.99 -1.98
CA VAL A 35 5.61 14.23 -1.49
C VAL A 35 5.99 14.67 -0.08
N LYS A 36 5.96 15.98 0.21
CA LYS A 36 6.16 16.50 1.58
C LYS A 36 5.08 16.00 2.55
N ALA A 37 3.83 15.89 2.10
CA ALA A 37 2.76 15.33 2.91
C ALA A 37 2.98 13.85 3.23
N TRP A 38 3.53 13.06 2.30
CA TRP A 38 3.92 11.66 2.55
C TRP A 38 5.10 11.50 3.52
N LYS A 39 6.05 12.45 3.52
CA LYS A 39 7.20 12.46 4.45
C LYS A 39 6.79 12.77 5.89
N ARG A 40 5.86 13.71 6.08
CA ARG A 40 5.50 14.28 7.40
C ARG A 40 5.09 13.24 8.46
N PRO A 41 4.32 12.19 8.15
CA PRO A 41 3.97 11.17 9.13
C PRO A 41 5.16 10.30 9.56
N ILE A 42 6.26 10.30 8.81
CA ILE A 42 7.41 9.40 8.99
C ILE A 42 8.57 10.12 9.67
N PHE A 43 8.84 11.37 9.29
CA PHE A 43 9.98 12.13 9.81
C PHE A 43 9.47 13.24 10.74
N ALA A 44 10.06 13.34 11.94
CA ALA A 44 9.75 14.41 12.89
C ALA A 44 10.13 15.80 12.30
N ASP A 45 11.21 15.83 11.53
CA ASP A 45 11.62 16.96 10.70
C ASP A 45 11.81 16.45 9.25
N PRO A 46 11.11 17.00 8.24
CA PRO A 46 11.26 16.61 6.84
C PRO A 46 12.69 16.68 6.28
N GLU A 47 13.56 17.49 6.89
CA GLU A 47 14.97 17.65 6.49
C GLU A 47 15.92 16.76 7.32
N SER A 48 15.43 16.11 8.38
CA SER A 48 16.20 15.17 9.22
C SER A 48 15.96 13.72 8.77
N PRO A 49 17.00 12.86 8.75
CA PRO A 49 16.86 11.44 8.44
C PRO A 49 16.26 10.62 9.60
N GLU A 50 15.94 11.24 10.73
CA GLU A 50 15.36 10.55 11.89
C GLU A 50 13.90 10.16 11.65
N VAL A 51 13.67 8.85 11.55
CA VAL A 51 12.34 8.25 11.49
C VAL A 51 11.71 8.38 12.87
N ALA A 52 10.56 9.05 12.93
CA ALA A 52 9.75 9.12 14.14
C ALA A 52 9.04 7.77 14.31
N ASP A 53 9.16 7.18 15.51
CA ASP A 53 8.33 6.03 15.87
C ASP A 53 6.89 6.50 16.11
N THR A 54 6.03 6.24 15.11
CA THR A 54 4.67 6.77 15.06
C THR A 54 3.67 5.68 14.74
N MET A 55 2.63 5.58 15.57
CA MET A 55 1.52 4.64 15.36
C MET A 55 0.84 4.84 14.00
N ARG A 56 0.97 6.04 13.39
CA ARG A 56 0.38 6.36 12.08
C ARG A 56 0.99 5.60 10.91
N ASN A 57 2.20 5.03 11.06
CA ASN A 57 2.84 4.18 10.04
C ASN A 57 2.46 2.70 10.18
N TYR A 58 1.56 2.35 11.11
CA TYR A 58 1.21 0.97 11.36
C TYR A 58 -0.25 0.66 11.12
N ILE A 59 -0.52 -0.57 10.70
CA ILE A 59 -1.85 -1.16 10.61
C ILE A 59 -1.86 -2.57 11.22
N THR A 60 -2.95 -2.94 11.88
CA THR A 60 -3.12 -4.29 12.43
C THR A 60 -3.88 -5.16 11.44
N LEU A 61 -3.26 -6.25 11.01
CA LEU A 61 -3.82 -7.22 10.07
C LEU A 61 -3.82 -8.64 10.66
N SER A 62 -4.72 -9.50 10.18
CA SER A 62 -4.66 -10.93 10.46
C SER A 62 -3.39 -11.54 9.84
N PRO A 63 -2.92 -12.72 10.30
CA PRO A 63 -1.75 -13.38 9.72
C PRO A 63 -1.83 -13.59 8.21
N VAL A 64 -3.03 -13.89 7.71
CA VAL A 64 -3.30 -14.10 6.29
C VAL A 64 -3.22 -12.77 5.52
N LEU A 65 -3.91 -11.74 6.01
CA LEU A 65 -3.89 -10.41 5.36
C LEU A 65 -2.50 -9.76 5.39
N ARG A 66 -1.70 -10.02 6.44
CA ARG A 66 -0.32 -9.56 6.50
C ARG A 66 0.51 -10.08 5.32
N LYS A 67 0.37 -11.37 4.97
CA LYS A 67 1.10 -11.93 3.81
C LYS A 67 0.73 -11.22 2.51
N TYR A 68 -0.57 -11.00 2.26
CA TYR A 68 -1.02 -10.28 1.07
C TYR A 68 -0.63 -8.81 1.04
N TRP A 69 -0.61 -8.17 2.21
CA TRP A 69 -0.13 -6.80 2.38
C TRP A 69 1.35 -6.69 2.04
N GLU A 70 2.18 -7.57 2.60
CA GLU A 70 3.62 -7.61 2.38
C GLU A 70 3.98 -7.91 0.92
N TRP A 71 3.27 -8.85 0.28
CA TRP A 71 3.42 -9.15 -1.14
C TRP A 71 2.83 -8.08 -2.07
N GLY A 72 2.09 -7.09 -1.54
CA GLY A 72 1.45 -6.05 -2.34
C GLY A 72 0.31 -6.58 -3.22
N TYR A 73 -0.33 -7.69 -2.86
CA TYR A 73 -1.59 -8.15 -3.46
C TYR A 73 -2.79 -7.42 -2.86
N LEU A 74 -2.64 -6.96 -1.62
CA LEU A 74 -3.65 -6.20 -0.90
C LEU A 74 -3.13 -4.81 -0.59
N VAL A 75 -3.93 -3.80 -0.92
CA VAL A 75 -3.71 -2.40 -0.51
C VAL A 75 -5.01 -1.75 -0.07
N LEU A 76 -4.89 -0.75 0.80
CA LEU A 76 -6.00 0.08 1.22
C LEU A 76 -5.86 1.45 0.55
N ARG A 77 -6.81 1.79 -0.32
CA ARG A 77 -6.83 3.10 -0.98
C ARG A 77 -7.67 4.07 -0.14
N PRO A 78 -7.08 5.14 0.41
CA PRO A 78 -7.83 6.05 1.27
C PRO A 78 -8.78 6.92 0.45
N ASN A 79 -9.96 7.23 1.01
CA ASN A 79 -10.94 8.10 0.35
C ASN A 79 -10.45 9.54 0.34
N PRO A 80 -10.33 10.22 -0.83
CA PRO A 80 -9.91 11.62 -0.89
C PRO A 80 -10.85 12.58 -0.17
N LYS A 81 -12.13 12.22 -0.01
CA LYS A 81 -13.13 13.04 0.70
C LYS A 81 -13.06 12.90 2.22
N ASN A 82 -12.29 11.93 2.74
CA ASN A 82 -12.23 11.63 4.18
C ASN A 82 -10.88 12.03 4.82
N ILE A 83 -10.25 13.10 4.33
CA ILE A 83 -8.96 13.60 4.84
C ILE A 83 -9.13 14.33 6.19
N VAL A 84 -10.31 14.89 6.46
CA VAL A 84 -10.53 15.83 7.59
C VAL A 84 -11.00 15.13 8.87
N ASN A 85 -11.61 13.95 8.77
CA ASN A 85 -12.11 13.23 9.95
C ASN A 85 -10.99 12.46 10.63
N LYS A 86 -10.68 12.80 11.88
CA LYS A 86 -9.67 12.10 12.69
C LYS A 86 -10.20 10.81 13.33
N TYR A 87 -11.52 10.67 13.47
CA TYR A 87 -12.17 9.53 14.13
C TYR A 87 -12.50 8.40 13.17
N GLU A 88 -12.68 8.73 11.89
CA GLU A 88 -13.05 7.75 10.87
C GLU A 88 -12.24 7.94 9.61
N LEU A 89 -11.66 6.86 9.11
CA LEU A 89 -10.95 6.83 7.84
C LEU A 89 -11.60 5.80 6.92
N LYS A 90 -12.22 6.29 5.87
CA LYS A 90 -12.88 5.47 4.85
C LYS A 90 -11.84 5.04 3.84
N VAL A 91 -11.66 3.74 3.66
CA VAL A 91 -10.69 3.15 2.76
C VAL A 91 -11.36 2.13 1.85
N GLN A 92 -10.88 2.04 0.63
CA GLN A 92 -11.28 1.01 -0.31
C GLN A 92 -10.32 -0.18 -0.18
N PHE A 93 -10.87 -1.37 -0.05
CA PHE A 93 -10.12 -2.60 0.01
C PHE A 93 -9.83 -3.08 -1.42
N VAL A 94 -8.57 -3.00 -1.85
CA VAL A 94 -8.21 -3.25 -3.25
C VAL A 94 -7.29 -4.46 -3.34
N TRP A 95 -7.73 -5.44 -4.11
CA TRP A 95 -6.89 -6.53 -4.58
C TRP A 95 -6.19 -6.10 -5.86
N LEU A 96 -4.87 -6.19 -5.87
CA LEU A 96 -4.06 -5.95 -7.06
C LEU A 96 -3.69 -7.30 -7.70
N PRO A 97 -3.65 -7.36 -9.04
CA PRO A 97 -3.24 -8.57 -9.72
C PRO A 97 -1.81 -8.97 -9.44
N GLN A 98 -1.53 -10.24 -9.72
CA GLN A 98 -0.17 -10.67 -9.93
C GLN A 98 0.42 -10.02 -11.19
N GLN A 99 1.67 -9.60 -11.11
CA GLN A 99 2.45 -9.19 -12.27
C GLN A 99 2.78 -10.42 -13.10
N ASN A 100 2.00 -10.65 -14.14
CA ASN A 100 2.21 -11.74 -15.09
C ASN A 100 2.45 -11.24 -16.51
N HIS A 101 2.55 -9.92 -16.69
CA HIS A 101 2.74 -9.29 -17.98
C HIS A 101 4.20 -8.92 -18.26
N PHE A 102 4.54 -8.83 -19.54
CA PHE A 102 5.84 -8.31 -19.98
C PHE A 102 5.84 -6.80 -20.07
N TRP A 103 7.02 -6.19 -19.97
CA TRP A 103 7.16 -4.74 -20.06
C TRP A 103 6.65 -4.12 -21.37
N LYS A 104 6.51 -4.93 -22.44
CA LYS A 104 5.96 -4.53 -23.74
C LYS A 104 4.44 -4.72 -23.86
N GLU A 105 3.82 -5.42 -22.93
CA GLU A 105 2.40 -5.72 -22.98
C GLU A 105 1.58 -4.52 -22.48
N LEU A 106 0.46 -4.26 -23.16
CA LEU A 106 -0.47 -3.22 -22.75
C LEU A 106 -1.26 -3.73 -21.54
N VAL A 107 -1.09 -3.06 -20.41
CA VAL A 107 -1.88 -3.31 -19.21
C VAL A 107 -2.98 -2.27 -19.12
N SER A 108 -4.20 -2.72 -18.81
CA SER A 108 -5.26 -1.77 -18.50
C SER A 108 -4.90 -0.96 -17.26
N VAL A 109 -4.96 0.36 -17.38
CA VAL A 109 -4.79 1.30 -16.24
C VAL A 109 -6.08 1.38 -15.42
N ASP A 110 -7.18 0.82 -15.93
CA ASP A 110 -8.39 0.63 -15.14
C ASP A 110 -8.06 -0.41 -14.08
N LEU A 111 -7.74 0.08 -12.87
CA LEU A 111 -7.42 -0.63 -11.63
C LEU A 111 -8.49 -1.62 -11.15
N LEU A 112 -9.41 -1.99 -12.02
CA LEU A 112 -10.20 -3.19 -11.84
C LEU A 112 -9.20 -4.33 -11.64
N PRO A 113 -9.30 -5.07 -10.53
CA PRO A 113 -8.51 -6.28 -10.37
C PRO A 113 -8.68 -7.06 -11.67
N PRO A 114 -7.58 -7.46 -12.35
CA PRO A 114 -7.65 -8.47 -13.37
C PRO A 114 -8.54 -9.57 -12.86
N LEU A 115 -9.32 -10.11 -13.79
CA LEU A 115 -10.09 -11.31 -13.61
C LEU A 115 -9.12 -12.45 -13.21
N ALA A 116 -8.54 -12.41 -12.02
CA ALA A 116 -8.25 -13.60 -11.26
C ALA A 116 -9.59 -14.30 -11.30
N GLU A 117 -9.62 -15.39 -12.05
CA GLU A 117 -10.81 -16.17 -12.35
C GLU A 117 -11.71 -16.12 -11.13
N ARG A 118 -12.97 -15.71 -11.30
CA ARG A 118 -13.94 -15.55 -10.19
C ARG A 118 -14.02 -16.78 -9.26
N LYS A 119 -13.42 -17.91 -9.63
CA LYS A 119 -13.18 -19.10 -8.81
C LYS A 119 -12.05 -18.97 -7.77
N ALA A 120 -10.90 -18.38 -8.10
CA ALA A 120 -9.76 -18.29 -7.17
C ALA A 120 -9.98 -17.26 -6.05
N VAL A 121 -10.74 -16.20 -6.33
CA VAL A 121 -11.08 -15.14 -5.36
C VAL A 121 -12.02 -15.66 -4.27
N ALA A 122 -12.76 -16.74 -4.53
CA ALA A 122 -13.70 -17.35 -3.58
C ALA A 122 -13.01 -18.20 -2.50
N GLU A 123 -11.76 -18.64 -2.70
CA GLU A 123 -11.05 -19.52 -1.75
C GLU A 123 -9.97 -18.81 -0.92
N LEU A 124 -9.56 -17.59 -1.29
CA LEU A 124 -8.43 -16.90 -0.64
C LEU A 124 -8.81 -16.01 0.55
N VAL A 125 -9.96 -16.29 1.16
CA VAL A 125 -10.50 -15.47 2.23
C VAL A 125 -10.39 -16.20 3.55
N GLY A 126 -9.19 -16.14 4.13
CA GLY A 126 -8.99 -16.35 5.56
C GLY A 126 -9.61 -15.23 6.38
N PHE A 127 -10.93 -15.04 6.31
CA PHE A 127 -11.70 -14.27 7.30
C PHE A 127 -12.37 -15.27 8.25
N GLN A 128 -11.66 -15.68 9.30
CA GLN A 128 -12.30 -16.28 10.49
C GLN A 128 -13.05 -15.23 11.35
N SER A 129 -13.33 -14.04 10.81
CA SER A 129 -14.24 -13.08 11.42
C SER A 129 -15.54 -13.08 10.63
N GLU A 130 -16.65 -13.41 11.29
CA GLU A 130 -18.04 -13.32 10.78
C GLU A 130 -18.30 -11.98 10.07
N GLN A 131 -17.66 -10.89 10.51
CA GLN A 131 -17.89 -9.53 10.01
C GLN A 131 -17.33 -9.26 8.61
N PHE A 132 -16.41 -10.09 8.10
CA PHE A 132 -15.71 -9.83 6.84
C PHE A 132 -15.91 -10.93 5.79
N LYS A 133 -16.78 -11.92 6.07
CA LYS A 133 -17.06 -13.04 5.16
C LYS A 133 -17.58 -12.60 3.78
N ASP A 134 -18.25 -11.45 3.71
CA ASP A 134 -18.86 -10.92 2.48
C ASP A 134 -18.03 -9.82 1.79
N LEU A 135 -16.82 -9.54 2.26
CA LEU A 135 -16.03 -8.42 1.75
C LEU A 135 -15.52 -8.70 0.33
N LYS A 136 -15.96 -7.88 -0.64
CA LYS A 136 -15.59 -8.01 -2.05
C LYS A 136 -14.42 -7.10 -2.41
N PRO A 137 -13.62 -7.47 -3.44
CA PRO A 137 -12.66 -6.55 -4.04
C PRO A 137 -13.32 -5.23 -4.43
N GLY A 138 -12.76 -4.11 -3.98
CA GLY A 138 -13.26 -2.77 -4.25
C GLY A 138 -14.27 -2.24 -3.24
N ASP A 139 -14.65 -3.02 -2.22
CA ASP A 139 -15.56 -2.56 -1.18
C ASP A 139 -14.93 -1.48 -0.31
N TRP A 140 -15.78 -0.60 0.20
CA TRP A 140 -15.39 0.44 1.13
C TRP A 140 -15.61 -0.01 2.56
N ILE A 141 -14.58 0.14 3.38
CA ILE A 141 -14.65 -0.05 4.83
C ILE A 141 -14.31 1.25 5.54
N THR A 142 -14.77 1.37 6.77
CA THR A 142 -14.46 2.52 7.63
C THR A 142 -13.62 2.02 8.80
N LEU A 143 -12.40 2.54 8.91
CA LEU A 143 -11.56 2.39 10.09
C LEU A 143 -11.99 3.45 11.10
N THR A 144 -12.24 3.06 12.35
CA THR A 144 -12.67 3.99 13.39
C THR A 144 -11.72 3.95 14.57
N THR A 145 -11.60 5.08 15.28
CA THR A 145 -10.88 5.17 16.54
C THR A 145 -11.73 5.89 17.59
N PRO A 146 -11.76 5.42 18.84
CA PRO A 146 -12.40 6.14 19.93
C PRO A 146 -11.56 7.33 20.43
N ASP A 147 -10.24 7.32 20.19
CA ASP A 147 -9.30 8.33 20.69
C ASP A 147 -8.24 8.63 19.62
N PRO A 148 -8.41 9.68 18.80
CA PRO A 148 -7.48 10.00 17.71
C PRO A 148 -6.12 10.53 18.17
N GLU A 149 -5.98 10.93 19.44
CA GLU A 149 -4.73 11.47 19.97
C GLU A 149 -3.86 10.36 20.56
N ARG A 150 -4.46 9.39 21.29
CA ARG A 150 -3.74 8.25 21.85
C ARG A 150 -3.69 7.02 20.94
N LEU A 151 -4.72 6.84 20.11
CA LEU A 151 -4.90 5.70 19.20
C LEU A 151 -5.18 6.24 17.78
N PRO A 152 -4.24 7.00 17.19
CA PRO A 152 -4.47 7.61 15.89
C PRO A 152 -4.71 6.53 14.84
N LEU A 153 -5.63 6.81 13.92
CA LEU A 153 -5.79 6.00 12.72
C LEU A 153 -4.50 6.03 11.87
N PRO A 154 -4.31 5.01 11.01
CA PRO A 154 -3.21 5.02 10.05
C PRO A 154 -3.23 6.29 9.21
N SER A 155 -2.05 6.84 8.86
CA SER A 155 -1.99 8.08 8.08
C SER A 155 -2.60 7.88 6.70
N TRP A 156 -3.48 8.82 6.34
CA TRP A 156 -4.06 8.91 5.01
C TRP A 156 -2.96 9.02 3.95
N GLU A 157 -1.97 9.88 4.21
CA GLU A 157 -0.82 10.14 3.34
C GLU A 157 0.00 8.87 3.12
N LEU A 158 0.24 8.08 4.16
CA LEU A 158 0.99 6.82 4.03
C LEU A 158 0.21 5.74 3.30
N LEU A 159 -1.09 5.63 3.53
CA LEU A 159 -1.94 4.71 2.76
C LEU A 159 -1.97 5.09 1.28
N GLU A 160 -2.01 6.39 0.97
CA GLU A 160 -1.94 6.89 -0.40
C GLU A 160 -0.57 6.57 -1.04
N LEU A 161 0.53 6.84 -0.34
CA LEU A 161 1.88 6.48 -0.79
C LEU A 161 1.99 4.98 -1.06
N ARG A 162 1.56 4.14 -0.10
CA ARG A 162 1.58 2.67 -0.23
C ARG A 162 0.79 2.23 -1.45
N PHE A 163 -0.42 2.75 -1.63
CA PHE A 163 -1.26 2.46 -2.78
C PHE A 163 -0.56 2.81 -4.11
N ALA A 164 -0.01 4.03 -4.21
CA ALA A 164 0.66 4.49 -5.43
C ALA A 164 1.91 3.66 -5.76
N LEU A 165 2.76 3.37 -4.77
CA LEU A 165 3.97 2.59 -4.96
C LEU A 165 3.66 1.14 -5.31
N THR A 166 2.72 0.50 -4.61
CA THR A 166 2.33 -0.87 -4.95
C THR A 166 1.74 -0.92 -6.35
N LEU A 167 0.94 0.07 -6.75
CA LEU A 167 0.43 0.13 -8.11
C LEU A 167 1.56 0.27 -9.15
N LEU A 168 2.53 1.15 -8.92
CA LEU A 168 3.68 1.29 -9.83
C LEU A 168 4.45 -0.03 -9.98
N VAL A 169 4.73 -0.71 -8.85
CA VAL A 169 5.35 -2.03 -8.89
C VAL A 169 4.47 -2.97 -9.70
N ARG A 170 3.16 -3.02 -9.45
CA ARG A 170 2.24 -3.91 -10.18
C ARG A 170 2.08 -3.61 -11.67
N LEU A 171 2.35 -2.39 -12.11
CA LEU A 171 2.36 -2.04 -13.52
C LEU A 171 3.71 -2.30 -14.19
N ALA A 172 4.80 -2.40 -13.42
CA ALA A 172 6.10 -2.78 -13.96
C ALA A 172 5.99 -4.20 -14.54
N GLY A 173 6.23 -4.33 -15.85
CA GLY A 173 6.26 -5.63 -16.49
C GLY A 173 7.58 -6.36 -16.23
N ASN A 174 7.54 -7.69 -16.31
CA ASN A 174 8.75 -8.50 -16.21
C ASN A 174 9.66 -8.28 -17.43
N LEU A 175 10.97 -8.35 -17.21
CA LEU A 175 11.97 -8.23 -18.28
C LEU A 175 12.05 -9.49 -19.14
N GLU A 176 11.96 -10.65 -18.49
CA GLU A 176 12.09 -11.97 -19.13
C GLU A 176 10.74 -12.65 -19.32
N SER A 177 10.64 -13.44 -20.40
CA SER A 177 9.46 -14.23 -20.66
C SER A 177 9.40 -15.46 -19.75
N ALA A 178 8.27 -15.71 -19.07
CA ALA A 178 8.08 -16.96 -18.31
C ALA A 178 8.28 -18.22 -19.16
N LYS A 179 8.30 -18.09 -20.49
CA LYS A 179 8.57 -19.17 -21.47
C LYS A 179 10.05 -19.55 -21.57
N GLU A 180 10.98 -18.81 -20.98
CA GLU A 180 12.41 -19.14 -20.98
C GLU A 180 12.87 -19.91 -19.73
N CYS A 181 12.07 -19.94 -18.66
CA CYS A 181 12.42 -20.71 -17.45
C CYS A 181 12.21 -22.23 -17.56
N ASP A 182 11.52 -22.73 -18.60
CA ASP A 182 11.33 -24.17 -18.84
C ASP A 182 12.47 -24.82 -19.67
N LYS A 183 13.61 -24.13 -19.82
CA LYS A 183 14.79 -24.64 -20.54
C LYS A 183 16.06 -24.57 -19.69
N VAL A 184 16.08 -25.23 -18.53
CA VAL A 184 17.33 -25.66 -17.86
C VAL A 184 17.13 -27.04 -17.26
#